data_AF-A0A2G6Q8S9-F1
#
_entry.id   AF-A0A2G6Q8S9-F1
#
_cell.length_a   1.000
_cell.length_b   1.000
_cell.length_c   1.000
_cell.angle_alpha   90.00
_cell.angle_beta   90.00
_cell.angle_gamma   90.00
#
_symmetry.space_group_name_H-M   'P 1'
#
loop_
_entity.id
_entity.type
_entity.pdbx_description
1 polymer ?
#
loop_
_entity_poly.entity_id
_entity_poly.type
_entity_poly.pdbx_seq_one_letter_code
_entity_poly.pdbx_strand_id
1 'polypeptide(L)'
;MKQLSLFEVDETKIKLYEVLEANNYNFEIQSYYLHNDYLGAVKYFYIRTTDNTIIDMCLSEFPEVFIIYRGFTEKEIKKIYKGRL
;
A
#
# COMPACT_ATOMS: atom_id res chain seq x y z
N MET A 1 5.10 -8.99 23.56
CA MET A 1 4.78 -7.67 22.99
C MET A 1 6.08 -7.07 22.49
N LYS A 2 6.23 -6.87 21.19
CA LYS A 2 7.48 -6.38 20.59
C LYS A 2 7.44 -4.85 20.67
N GLN A 3 8.28 -4.27 21.52
CA GLN A 3 8.50 -2.83 21.60
C GLN A 3 9.28 -2.44 20.34
N LEU A 4 8.60 -1.87 19.35
CA LEU A 4 9.23 -1.34 18.14
C LEU A 4 10.17 -0.21 18.56
N SER A 5 11.46 -0.38 18.30
CA SER A 5 12.46 0.61 18.71
C SER A 5 12.27 1.91 17.93
N LEU A 6 12.59 3.05 18.55
CA LEU A 6 12.43 4.42 18.03
C LEU A 6 13.14 4.69 16.68
N PHE A 7 13.83 3.69 16.11
CA PHE A 7 14.66 3.77 14.90
C PHE A 7 14.45 2.58 13.95
N GLU A 8 13.38 1.79 14.08
CA GLU A 8 13.06 0.82 13.04
C GLU A 8 12.63 1.57 11.77
N VAL A 9 13.57 1.68 10.83
CA VAL A 9 13.32 2.20 9.49
C VAL A 9 12.29 1.29 8.85
N ASP A 10 11.16 1.88 8.50
CA ASP A 10 10.08 1.18 7.83
C ASP A 10 10.44 0.97 6.35
N GLU A 11 11.23 -0.08 6.06
CA GLU A 11 11.64 -0.45 4.71
C GLU A 11 10.46 -0.66 3.75
N THR A 12 9.32 -1.11 4.28
CA THR A 12 8.11 -1.27 3.47
C THR A 12 7.59 0.09 3.04
N LYS A 13 7.46 1.04 3.98
CA LYS A 13 7.02 2.40 3.67
C LYS A 13 7.94 3.11 2.68
N ILE A 14 9.25 2.89 2.77
CA ILE A 14 10.22 3.42 1.79
C ILE A 14 9.91 2.88 0.39
N LYS A 15 9.78 1.56 0.23
CA LYS A 15 9.46 0.96 -1.08
C LYS A 15 8.11 1.43 -1.64
N LEU A 16 7.10 1.62 -0.78
CA LEU A 16 5.83 2.19 -1.21
C LEU A 16 6.01 3.61 -1.75
N TYR A 17 6.85 4.44 -1.13
CA TYR A 17 7.18 5.76 -1.64
C TYR A 17 7.97 5.72 -2.96
N GLU A 18 8.95 4.82 -3.10
CA GLU A 18 9.69 4.65 -4.37
C GLU A 18 8.74 4.33 -5.53
N VAL A 19 7.72 3.50 -5.30
CA VAL A 19 6.69 3.20 -6.30
C VAL A 19 5.83 4.41 -6.62
N LEU A 20 5.44 5.20 -5.62
CA LEU A 20 4.70 6.45 -5.84
C LEU A 20 5.51 7.43 -6.70
N GLU A 21 6.78 7.64 -6.36
CA GLU A 21 7.69 8.52 -7.09
C GLU A 21 7.93 8.05 -8.54
N ALA A 22 8.21 6.77 -8.74
CA ALA A 22 8.42 6.18 -10.08
C ALA A 22 7.21 6.36 -11.00
N ASN A 23 6.01 6.52 -10.44
CA ASN A 23 4.77 6.73 -11.16
C ASN A 23 4.29 8.20 -11.14
N ASN A 24 5.12 9.15 -10.69
CA ASN A 24 4.80 10.58 -10.55
C ASN A 24 3.55 10.86 -9.68
N TYR A 25 3.35 10.07 -8.63
CA TYR A 25 2.28 10.28 -7.66
C TYR A 25 2.80 10.93 -6.37
N ASN A 26 2.38 12.17 -6.13
CA ASN A 26 2.78 12.94 -4.94
C ASN A 26 1.77 12.76 -3.80
N PHE A 27 1.71 11.55 -3.23
CA PHE A 27 0.87 11.26 -2.07
C PHE A 27 1.70 11.08 -0.81
N GLU A 28 1.19 11.59 0.32
CA GLU A 28 1.76 11.32 1.63
C GLU A 28 1.03 10.14 2.29
N ILE A 29 1.78 9.10 2.68
CA ILE A 29 1.24 7.88 3.27
C ILE A 29 0.94 8.10 4.76
N GLN A 30 -0.34 8.10 5.12
CA GLN A 30 -0.81 8.13 6.50
C GLN A 30 -0.69 6.76 7.17
N SER A 31 -1.19 5.71 6.50
CA SER A 31 -1.12 4.32 6.98
C SER A 31 -1.17 3.35 5.80
N TYR A 32 -0.71 2.12 6.00
CA TYR A 32 -0.82 1.06 5.00
C TYR A 32 -1.05 -0.30 5.67
N TYR A 33 -1.63 -1.24 4.92
CA TYR A 33 -1.96 -2.58 5.37
C TYR A 33 -1.59 -3.61 4.31
N LEU A 34 -0.82 -4.63 4.70
CA LEU A 34 -0.57 -5.81 3.86
C LEU A 34 -1.85 -6.66 3.81
N HIS A 35 -2.52 -6.65 2.67
CA HIS A 35 -3.72 -7.44 2.44
C HIS A 35 -3.41 -8.88 2.06
N ASN A 36 -2.40 -9.10 1.21
CA ASN A 36 -2.02 -10.44 0.81
C ASN A 36 -0.53 -10.53 0.44
N ASP A 37 0.06 -11.69 0.69
CA ASP A 37 1.41 -12.03 0.25
C ASP A 37 1.33 -13.25 -0.67
N TYR A 38 1.52 -13.03 -1.97
CA TYR A 38 1.51 -14.06 -3.00
C TYR A 38 2.86 -14.79 -3.00
N LEU A 39 3.04 -15.67 -2.01
CA LEU A 39 4.20 -16.56 -1.86
C LEU A 39 5.55 -15.81 -1.81
N GLY A 40 5.57 -14.60 -1.26
CA GLY A 40 6.77 -13.76 -1.17
C GLY A 40 7.13 -13.02 -2.45
N ALA A 41 6.51 -13.37 -3.58
CA ALA A 41 6.83 -12.81 -4.90
C ALA A 41 6.14 -11.45 -5.15
N VAL A 42 4.92 -11.29 -4.64
CA VAL A 42 4.13 -10.05 -4.75
C VAL A 42 3.39 -9.82 -3.45
N LYS A 43 3.59 -8.65 -2.84
CA LYS A 43 2.86 -8.20 -1.65
C LYS A 43 1.84 -7.14 -2.04
N TYR A 44 0.60 -7.35 -1.65
CA TYR A 44 -0.51 -6.47 -1.97
C TYR A 44 -0.87 -5.59 -0.77
N PHE A 45 -0.88 -4.28 -0.96
CA PHE A 45 -1.10 -3.28 0.07
C PHE A 45 -2.31 -2.40 -0.23
N TYR A 46 -3.06 -2.06 0.82
CA TYR A 46 -3.86 -0.85 0.86
C TYR A 46 -3.07 0.25 1.51
N ILE A 47 -3.06 1.41 0.88
CA ILE A 47 -2.43 2.61 1.40
C ILE A 47 -3.52 3.65 1.59
N ARG A 48 -3.61 4.21 2.79
CA ARG A 48 -4.41 5.40 3.05
C ARG A 48 -3.48 6.60 3.11
N THR A 49 -3.77 7.58 2.28
CA THR A 49 -3.04 8.84 2.23
C THR A 49 -3.61 9.85 3.23
N THR A 50 -2.88 10.93 3.49
CA THR A 50 -3.33 12.03 4.37
C THR A 50 -4.57 12.77 3.85
N ASP A 51 -4.80 12.75 2.53
CA ASP A 51 -6.01 13.29 1.89
C ASP A 51 -7.19 12.30 1.83
N ASN A 52 -7.09 11.17 2.54
CA ASN A 52 -8.08 10.07 2.56
C ASN A 52 -8.29 9.34 1.22
N THR A 53 -7.38 9.50 0.26
CA THR A 53 -7.32 8.61 -0.91
C THR A 53 -6.90 7.20 -0.47
N ILE A 54 -7.56 6.19 -1.02
CA ILE A 54 -7.15 4.79 -0.86
C ILE A 54 -6.47 4.35 -2.15
N ILE A 55 -5.25 3.83 -2.01
CA ILE A 55 -4.43 3.35 -3.10
C ILE A 55 -4.21 1.85 -2.90
N ASP A 56 -4.59 1.10 -3.92
CA ASP A 56 -4.29 -0.31 -4.10
C ASP A 56 -2.89 -0.43 -4.73
N MET A 57 -1.93 -1.08 -4.07
CA MET A 57 -0.54 -1.14 -4.54
C MET A 57 0.08 -2.53 -4.35
N CYS A 58 0.72 -3.06 -5.38
CA CYS A 58 1.59 -4.23 -5.27
C CYS A 58 3.02 -3.80 -4.99
N LEU A 59 3.79 -4.58 -4.22
CA LEU A 59 5.25 -4.55 -4.20
C LEU A 59 5.75 -5.92 -4.69
N SER A 60 6.58 -5.93 -5.71
CA SER A 60 7.24 -7.13 -6.21
C SER A 60 8.73 -6.86 -6.35
N GLU A 61 9.55 -7.93 -6.34
CA GLU A 61 10.96 -7.83 -6.72
C GLU A 61 11.14 -7.46 -8.20
N PHE A 62 10.08 -7.59 -8.99
CA PHE A 62 10.04 -7.19 -10.40
C PHE A 62 9.38 -5.80 -10.54
N PRO A 63 10.08 -4.81 -11.09
CA PRO A 63 9.62 -3.40 -11.16
C PRO A 63 8.43 -3.15 -12.12
N GLU A 64 7.81 -4.19 -12.67
CA GLU A 64 6.97 -4.09 -13.87
C GLU A 64 5.45 -4.19 -13.63
N VAL A 65 4.95 -4.22 -12.38
CA VAL A 65 3.50 -4.40 -12.13
C VAL A 65 2.98 -3.47 -11.04
N PHE A 66 2.56 -2.26 -11.42
CA PHE A 66 1.81 -1.36 -10.54
C PHE A 66 0.56 -0.84 -11.25
N ILE A 67 -0.62 -0.96 -10.62
CA ILE A 67 -1.88 -0.39 -11.09
C ILE A 67 -2.44 0.45 -9.94
N ILE A 68 -2.55 1.77 -10.14
CA ILE A 68 -3.15 2.68 -9.17
C ILE A 68 -4.60 2.95 -9.55
N TYR A 69 -5.51 2.48 -8.71
CA TYR A 69 -6.93 2.69 -8.83
C TYR A 69 -7.33 3.97 -8.09
N ARG A 70 -7.87 4.98 -8.80
CA ARG A 70 -8.37 6.23 -8.20
C ARG A 70 -9.90 6.20 -8.12
N GLY A 71 -10.47 6.75 -7.05
CA GLY A 71 -11.90 7.06 -6.95
C GLY A 71 -12.80 5.96 -6.38
N PHE A 72 -12.23 4.93 -5.75
CA PHE A 72 -13.03 3.94 -5.06
C PHE A 72 -13.56 4.50 -3.73
N THR A 73 -14.88 4.53 -3.59
CA THR A 73 -15.55 4.80 -2.33
C THR A 73 -15.39 3.60 -1.39
N GLU A 74 -15.47 3.83 -0.07
CA GLU A 74 -15.42 2.75 0.94
C GLU A 74 -16.39 1.59 0.63
N LYS A 75 -17.53 1.90 0.02
CA LYS A 75 -18.54 0.93 -0.42
C LYS A 75 -18.06 0.05 -1.58
N GLU A 76 -17.31 0.61 -2.52
CA GLU A 76 -16.74 -0.13 -3.65
C GLU A 76 -15.55 -0.96 -3.19
N ILE A 77 -14.74 -0.42 -2.27
CA ILE A 77 -13.63 -1.15 -1.63
C ILE A 77 -14.16 -2.39 -0.88
N LYS A 78 -15.22 -2.24 -0.06
CA LYS A 78 -15.87 -3.36 0.64
C LYS A 78 -16.54 -4.39 -0.31
N LYS A 79 -16.86 -4.00 -1.55
CA LYS A 79 -17.41 -4.92 -2.55
C LYS A 79 -16.33 -5.79 -3.18
N ILE A 80 -15.16 -5.21 -3.43
CA ILE A 80 -14.01 -5.90 -4.01
C ILE A 80 -13.36 -6.79 -2.95
N TYR A 81 -13.20 -6.25 -1.74
CA TYR A 81 -12.64 -6.94 -0.60
C TYR A 81 -13.77 -7.42 0.30
N LYS A 82 -14.18 -8.68 0.09
CA LYS A 82 -15.24 -9.38 0.85
C LYS A 82 -14.88 -9.63 2.33
N GLY A 83 -13.94 -8.90 2.91
CA GLY A 83 -13.47 -9.02 4.28
C GLY A 83 -13.40 -7.64 4.93
N ARG A 84 -13.69 -7.59 6.24
CA ARG A 84 -13.61 -6.37 7.05
C ARG A 84 -12.17 -5.84 7.02
N LEU A 85 -11.95 -4.78 6.25
CA LEU A 85 -10.89 -3.81 6.48
C LEU A 85 -11.09 -3.13 7.83
#